data_AF-A0A2S2P395-F1
#
_entry.id   AF-A0A2S2P395-F1
#
_cell.length_a   1.000
_cell.length_b   1.000
_cell.length_c   1.000
_cell.angle_alpha   90.00
_cell.angle_beta   90.00
_cell.angle_gamma   90.00
#
_symmetry.space_group_name_H-M   'P 1'
#
loop_
_entity.id
_entity.type
_entity.pdbx_description
1 polymer ?
#
loop_
_entity_poly.entity_id
_entity_poly.type
_entity_poly.pdbx_seq_one_letter_code
_entity_poly.pdbx_strand_id
1 'polypeptide(L)'
;EPEEDINLVLNQIRHDNCSLPELERHWSATVNYRLNTIKNAMSTQEIFKEWPSYMIPMGYKLIDIDFKALYPNCFNVLGNYELKLEKIFGALMTKIKDYNSRNMLKSLTDIENPNENVKQAVTFYLLHSMFVPTSKKVTIDDRGKKNIVKFSIKDSQNTFMVFCSTVTMVEEYITNRSQLKLPIQPFIIIVGTLLEPREIIVYFDSIKFKVFTVIRAIDLCFKIFQLFNLEYPIQSGAVWHFIQKYLYSIKTKFDKSYPNLNQIIYDLENSV
;
A
#
# COMPACT_ATOMS: atom_id res chain seq x y z
N GLU A 1 17.57 -13.53 21.16
CA GLU A 1 18.42 -13.21 22.33
C GLU A 1 18.25 -11.72 22.65
N PRO A 2 18.41 -11.27 23.90
CA PRO A 2 18.43 -9.84 24.19
C PRO A 2 19.55 -9.19 23.37
N GLU A 3 19.25 -8.07 22.72
CA GLU A 3 20.24 -7.30 21.94
C GLU A 3 21.26 -6.72 22.93
N GLU A 4 22.54 -7.11 22.81
CA GLU A 4 23.63 -6.56 23.63
C GLU A 4 23.72 -5.03 23.45
N ASP A 5 24.00 -4.30 24.53
CA ASP A 5 24.13 -2.83 24.54
C ASP A 5 22.92 -2.04 24.01
N ILE A 6 21.73 -2.63 24.03
CA ILE A 6 20.55 -1.99 23.44
C ILE A 6 20.28 -0.57 23.94
N ASN A 7 20.46 -0.30 25.23
CA ASN A 7 20.24 1.02 25.81
C ASN A 7 21.21 2.08 25.25
N LEU A 8 22.45 1.69 24.94
CA LEU A 8 23.41 2.57 24.30
C LEU A 8 22.97 2.91 22.88
N VAL A 9 22.60 1.90 22.08
CA VAL A 9 22.16 2.09 20.69
C VAL A 9 20.85 2.90 20.63
N LEU A 10 19.93 2.67 21.56
CA LEU A 10 18.69 3.46 21.67
C LEU A 10 18.98 4.93 21.98
N ASN A 11 19.93 5.22 22.88
CA ASN A 11 20.34 6.59 23.17
C ASN A 11 20.95 7.27 21.94
N GLN A 12 21.78 6.55 21.16
CA GLN A 12 22.36 7.06 19.92
C GLN A 12 21.27 7.39 18.89
N ILE A 13 20.27 6.53 18.71
CA ILE A 13 19.15 6.79 17.79
C ILE A 13 18.35 8.04 18.21
N ARG A 14 18.17 8.26 19.51
CA ARG A 14 17.31 9.34 20.06
C ARG A 14 17.98 10.70 20.13
N HIS A 15 19.28 10.71 20.39
CA HIS A 15 19.98 11.93 20.79
C HIS A 15 21.14 12.32 19.86
N ASP A 16 21.68 11.37 19.09
CA ASP A 16 22.79 11.66 18.19
C ASP A 16 22.27 12.01 16.79
N ASN A 17 22.90 13.01 16.16
CA ASN A 17 22.70 13.30 14.74
C ASN A 17 23.43 12.24 13.88
N CYS A 18 22.86 11.03 13.80
CA CYS A 18 23.40 9.94 13.01
C CYS A 18 23.26 10.25 11.50
N SER A 19 24.28 9.89 10.72
CA SER A 19 24.11 9.77 9.27
C SER A 19 23.12 8.64 8.94
N LEU A 20 22.53 8.66 7.74
CA LEU A 20 21.57 7.61 7.34
C LEU A 20 22.17 6.18 7.42
N PRO A 21 23.42 5.91 6.96
CA PRO A 21 24.02 4.58 7.12
C PRO A 21 24.21 4.14 8.57
N GLU A 22 24.62 5.06 9.46
CA GLU A 22 24.73 4.77 10.89
C GLU A 22 23.37 4.49 11.51
N LEU A 23 22.36 5.27 11.14
CA LEU A 23 20.99 5.05 11.56
C LEU A 23 20.50 3.68 11.10
N GLU A 24 20.68 3.28 9.84
CA GLU A 24 20.30 1.96 9.33
C GLU A 24 20.99 0.81 10.10
N ARG A 25 22.27 0.98 10.48
CA ARG A 25 23.01 0.02 11.30
C ARG A 25 22.42 -0.09 12.70
N HIS A 26 22.22 1.03 13.39
CA HIS A 26 21.62 1.06 14.73
C HIS A 26 20.16 0.57 14.71
N TRP A 27 19.43 0.87 13.64
CA TRP A 27 18.07 0.39 13.41
C TRP A 27 18.04 -1.13 13.34
N SER A 28 18.93 -1.71 12.52
CA SER A 28 19.04 -3.17 12.39
C SER A 28 19.41 -3.85 13.71
N ALA A 29 20.25 -3.21 14.53
CA ALA A 29 20.66 -3.73 15.84
C ALA A 29 19.57 -3.64 16.93
N THR A 30 18.51 -2.87 16.71
CA THR A 30 17.42 -2.62 17.68
C THR A 30 16.07 -3.18 17.22
N VAL A 31 16.08 -4.02 16.19
CA VAL A 31 14.87 -4.42 15.47
C VAL A 31 13.92 -5.26 16.32
N ASN A 32 14.42 -6.18 17.14
CA ASN A 32 13.55 -7.04 17.94
C ASN A 32 12.85 -6.24 19.02
N TYR A 33 13.58 -5.33 19.67
CA TYR A 33 13.01 -4.43 20.66
C TYR A 33 11.95 -3.53 20.05
N ARG A 34 12.26 -2.88 18.93
CA ARG A 34 11.31 -1.98 18.26
C ARG A 34 10.07 -2.71 17.76
N LEU A 35 10.22 -3.90 17.16
CA LEU A 35 9.07 -4.71 16.73
C LEU A 35 8.20 -5.14 17.91
N ASN A 36 8.80 -5.45 19.07
CA ASN A 36 8.04 -5.72 20.28
C ASN A 36 7.29 -4.46 20.77
N THR A 37 7.91 -3.28 20.73
CA THR A 37 7.24 -2.02 21.06
C THR A 37 6.07 -1.73 20.12
N ILE A 38 6.27 -1.88 18.81
CA ILE A 38 5.22 -1.68 17.78
C ILE A 38 4.05 -2.63 18.02
N LYS A 39 4.33 -3.91 18.30
CA LYS A 39 3.30 -4.92 18.55
C LYS A 39 2.42 -4.59 19.77
N ASN A 40 2.97 -3.90 20.77
CA ASN A 40 2.29 -3.55 22.00
C ASN A 40 1.75 -2.11 22.01
N ALA A 41 1.98 -1.33 20.95
CA ALA A 41 1.50 0.04 20.85
C ALA A 41 -0.02 0.08 20.63
N MET A 42 -0.67 1.09 21.20
CA MET A 42 -2.12 1.28 21.08
C MET A 42 -2.51 2.08 19.82
N SER A 43 -1.55 2.80 19.22
CA SER A 43 -1.78 3.64 18.05
C SER A 43 -0.50 3.88 17.24
N THR A 44 -0.64 4.30 15.99
CA THR A 44 0.48 4.68 15.12
C THR A 44 1.15 5.96 15.61
N GLN A 45 0.39 6.86 16.23
CA GLN A 45 0.94 8.09 16.81
C GLN A 45 1.87 7.79 18.00
N GLU A 46 1.58 6.76 18.80
CA GLU A 46 2.47 6.29 19.86
C GLU A 46 3.77 5.73 19.27
N ILE A 47 3.67 4.93 18.20
CA ILE A 47 4.84 4.41 17.48
C ILE A 47 5.71 5.55 16.96
N PHE A 48 5.14 6.55 16.31
CA PHE A 48 5.90 7.66 15.74
C PHE A 48 6.46 8.62 16.78
N LYS A 49 5.82 8.73 17.96
CA LYS A 49 6.38 9.47 19.08
C LYS A 49 7.63 8.79 19.63
N GLU A 50 7.62 7.47 19.74
CA GLU A 50 8.76 6.67 20.22
C GLU A 50 9.86 6.52 19.16
N TRP A 51 9.46 6.40 17.89
CA TRP A 51 10.32 6.13 16.75
C TRP A 51 10.14 7.19 15.64
N PRO A 52 10.45 8.47 15.91
CA PRO A 52 10.27 9.56 14.95
C PRO A 52 11.12 9.38 13.68
N SER A 53 12.16 8.55 13.73
CA SER A 53 13.01 8.20 12.58
C SER A 53 12.21 7.63 11.40
N TYR A 54 11.05 7.02 11.62
CA TYR A 54 10.17 6.61 10.52
C TYR A 54 9.64 7.78 9.69
N MET A 55 9.54 8.98 10.27
CA MET A 55 8.93 10.16 9.62
C MET A 55 9.92 10.98 8.79
N ILE A 56 11.22 10.66 8.84
CA ILE A 56 12.24 11.36 8.04
C ILE A 56 12.05 11.03 6.55
N PRO A 57 12.57 11.84 5.60
CA PRO A 57 12.38 11.62 4.16
C PRO A 57 12.80 10.22 3.67
N MET A 58 13.80 9.61 4.30
CA MET A 58 14.32 8.27 3.99
C MET A 58 13.80 7.18 4.95
N GLY A 59 12.81 7.50 5.79
CA GLY A 59 12.24 6.58 6.80
C GLY A 59 11.61 5.33 6.19
N TYR A 60 11.26 5.34 4.90
CA TYR A 60 10.84 4.15 4.17
C TYR A 60 11.90 3.03 4.15
N LYS A 61 13.19 3.36 4.28
CA LYS A 61 14.26 2.36 4.37
C LYS A 61 14.26 1.65 5.72
N LEU A 62 13.88 2.37 6.77
CA LEU A 62 13.72 1.82 8.11
C LEU A 62 12.52 0.86 8.16
N ILE A 63 11.43 1.21 7.45
CA ILE A 63 10.30 0.31 7.21
C ILE A 63 10.74 -0.97 6.49
N ASP A 64 11.64 -0.87 5.49
CA ASP A 64 12.16 -2.06 4.80
C ASP A 64 12.97 -2.98 5.72
N ILE A 65 13.82 -2.41 6.59
CA ILE A 65 14.61 -3.18 7.58
C ILE A 65 13.67 -3.97 8.49
N ASP A 66 12.66 -3.31 9.05
CA ASP A 66 11.78 -3.92 10.04
C ASP A 66 10.80 -4.90 9.40
N PHE A 67 10.31 -4.61 8.20
CA PHE A 67 9.51 -5.56 7.44
C PHE A 67 10.31 -6.83 7.12
N LYS A 68 11.59 -6.71 6.74
CA LYS A 68 12.46 -7.86 6.49
C LYS A 68 12.66 -8.69 7.76
N ALA A 69 12.81 -8.06 8.92
CA ALA A 69 12.90 -8.79 10.18
C ALA A 69 11.56 -9.45 10.58
N LEU A 70 10.43 -8.82 10.28
CA LEU A 70 9.09 -9.36 10.54
C LEU A 70 8.76 -10.56 9.64
N TYR A 71 9.23 -10.54 8.39
CA TYR A 71 9.05 -11.64 7.44
C TYR A 71 10.38 -12.03 6.76
N PRO A 72 11.30 -12.70 7.46
CA PRO A 72 12.65 -12.98 6.97
C PRO A 72 12.68 -13.88 5.73
N ASN A 73 11.64 -14.71 5.57
CA ASN A 73 11.47 -15.64 4.44
C ASN A 73 10.53 -15.08 3.36
N CYS A 74 10.13 -13.81 3.45
CA CYS A 74 9.23 -13.24 2.46
C CYS A 74 9.94 -13.09 1.11
N PHE A 75 9.20 -13.40 0.05
CA PHE A 75 9.67 -13.24 -1.30
C PHE A 75 9.98 -11.77 -1.59
N ASN A 76 11.16 -11.48 -2.15
CA ASN A 76 11.50 -10.13 -2.58
C ASN A 76 10.67 -9.76 -3.81
N VAL A 77 9.50 -9.15 -3.58
CA VAL A 77 8.58 -8.74 -4.64
C VAL A 77 9.27 -7.83 -5.64
N LEU A 78 10.06 -6.85 -5.17
CA LEU A 78 10.73 -5.90 -6.06
C LEU A 78 11.77 -6.53 -7.00
N GLY A 79 12.27 -7.73 -6.70
CA GLY A 79 13.25 -8.41 -7.55
C GLY A 79 12.66 -9.43 -8.52
N ASN A 80 11.37 -9.74 -8.44
CA ASN A 80 10.76 -10.85 -9.17
C ASN A 80 9.25 -10.63 -9.43
N TYR A 81 8.81 -9.39 -9.62
CA TYR A 81 7.39 -9.06 -9.79
C TYR A 81 6.94 -9.17 -11.25
N GLU A 82 7.87 -9.11 -12.20
CA GLU A 82 7.62 -8.93 -13.63
C GLU A 82 6.71 -10.05 -14.17
N LEU A 83 7.10 -11.32 -13.98
CA LEU A 83 6.29 -12.47 -14.38
C LEU A 83 4.90 -12.49 -13.72
N LYS A 84 4.82 -12.06 -12.44
CA LYS A 84 3.54 -11.99 -11.73
C LYS A 84 2.65 -10.88 -12.31
N LEU A 85 3.21 -9.74 -12.68
CA LEU A 85 2.48 -8.63 -13.31
C LEU A 85 2.01 -8.99 -14.72
N GLU A 86 2.82 -9.70 -15.51
CA GLU A 86 2.42 -10.19 -16.84
C GLU A 86 1.20 -11.11 -16.74
N LYS A 87 1.22 -12.06 -15.80
CA LYS A 87 0.09 -12.94 -15.51
C LYS A 87 -1.16 -12.17 -15.08
N ILE A 88 -1.00 -11.20 -14.18
CA ILE A 88 -2.10 -10.31 -13.77
C ILE A 88 -2.66 -9.58 -14.99
N PHE A 89 -1.80 -8.98 -15.81
CA PHE A 89 -2.20 -8.23 -17.00
C PHE A 89 -2.99 -9.11 -17.98
N GLY A 90 -2.52 -10.32 -18.27
CA GLY A 90 -3.25 -11.29 -19.10
C GLY A 90 -4.62 -11.66 -18.52
N ALA A 91 -4.72 -11.83 -17.20
CA ALA A 91 -6.01 -12.06 -16.55
C ALA A 91 -6.94 -10.84 -16.64
N LEU A 92 -6.42 -9.61 -16.56
CA LEU A 92 -7.23 -8.39 -16.71
C LEU A 92 -7.84 -8.29 -18.12
N MET A 93 -7.08 -8.65 -19.16
CA MET A 93 -7.55 -8.68 -20.56
C MET A 93 -8.77 -9.59 -20.76
N THR A 94 -8.90 -10.66 -19.97
CA THR A 94 -9.96 -11.66 -20.14
C THR A 94 -11.10 -11.55 -19.13
N LYS A 95 -10.81 -11.10 -17.90
CA LYS A 95 -11.78 -11.13 -16.78
C LYS A 95 -12.53 -9.81 -16.56
N ILE A 96 -12.04 -8.66 -17.06
CA ILE A 96 -12.72 -7.37 -16.85
C ILE A 96 -13.93 -7.22 -17.76
N LYS A 97 -15.10 -6.98 -17.15
CA LYS A 97 -16.37 -6.72 -17.85
C LYS A 97 -16.82 -5.26 -17.80
N ASP A 98 -16.37 -4.50 -16.81
CA ASP A 98 -16.73 -3.08 -16.66
C ASP A 98 -16.29 -2.24 -17.87
N TYR A 99 -17.17 -1.38 -18.36
CA TYR A 99 -16.95 -0.62 -19.59
C TYR A 99 -15.79 0.38 -19.46
N ASN A 100 -15.77 1.16 -18.37
CA ASN A 100 -14.71 2.14 -18.14
C ASN A 100 -13.34 1.48 -17.98
N SER A 101 -13.32 0.33 -17.30
CA SER A 101 -12.12 -0.48 -17.09
C SER A 101 -11.59 -1.08 -18.40
N ARG A 102 -12.48 -1.57 -19.28
CA ARG A 102 -12.11 -2.03 -20.62
C ARG A 102 -11.56 -0.91 -21.49
N ASN A 103 -12.15 0.28 -21.42
CA ASN A 103 -11.64 1.44 -22.16
C ASN A 103 -10.27 1.89 -21.67
N MET A 104 -10.03 1.89 -20.36
CA MET A 104 -8.71 2.18 -19.79
C MET A 104 -7.67 1.14 -20.21
N LEU A 105 -8.04 -0.15 -20.20
CA LEU A 105 -7.17 -1.23 -20.65
C LEU A 105 -6.82 -1.08 -22.14
N LYS A 106 -7.83 -0.76 -22.98
CA LYS A 106 -7.61 -0.46 -24.39
C LYS A 106 -6.68 0.74 -24.58
N SER A 107 -6.89 1.82 -23.82
CA SER A 107 -6.04 3.01 -23.90
C SER A 107 -4.58 2.70 -23.57
N LEU A 108 -4.32 1.77 -22.64
CA LEU A 108 -2.97 1.29 -22.36
C LEU A 108 -2.40 0.46 -23.51
N THR A 109 -3.18 -0.45 -24.10
CA THR A 109 -2.71 -1.32 -25.20
C THR A 109 -2.49 -0.56 -26.51
N ASP A 110 -3.17 0.57 -26.69
CA ASP A 110 -3.01 1.44 -27.86
C ASP A 110 -1.70 2.28 -27.78
N ILE A 111 -1.05 2.35 -26.61
CA ILE A 111 0.26 3.01 -26.45
C ILE A 111 1.36 2.05 -26.89
N GLU A 112 2.20 2.49 -27.84
CA GLU A 112 3.40 1.76 -28.21
C GLU A 112 4.45 1.86 -27.10
N ASN A 113 4.93 0.71 -26.60
CA ASN A 113 5.95 0.60 -25.54
C ASN A 113 5.65 1.48 -24.30
N PRO A 114 4.52 1.28 -23.61
CA PRO A 114 4.15 2.14 -22.50
C PRO A 114 5.18 2.05 -21.37
N ASN A 115 5.44 3.19 -20.73
CA ASN A 115 6.34 3.27 -19.57
C ASN A 115 5.91 2.27 -18.48
N GLU A 116 6.87 1.67 -17.77
CA GLU A 116 6.58 0.68 -16.72
C GLU A 116 5.67 1.23 -15.61
N ASN A 117 5.82 2.49 -15.21
CA ASN A 117 4.90 3.10 -14.24
C ASN A 117 3.48 3.22 -14.78
N VAL A 118 3.30 3.46 -16.08
CA VAL A 118 1.98 3.49 -16.73
C VAL A 118 1.36 2.09 -16.72
N LYS A 119 2.12 1.07 -17.14
CA LYS A 119 1.67 -0.34 -17.09
C LYS A 119 1.28 -0.75 -15.68
N GLN A 120 2.13 -0.45 -14.69
CA GLN A 120 1.90 -0.79 -13.29
C GLN A 120 0.68 -0.04 -12.73
N ALA A 121 0.59 1.28 -12.92
CA ALA A 121 -0.53 2.08 -12.43
C ALA A 121 -1.87 1.56 -12.95
N VAL A 122 -1.97 1.33 -14.26
CA VAL A 122 -3.19 0.79 -14.88
C VAL A 122 -3.48 -0.62 -14.39
N THR A 123 -2.47 -1.51 -14.36
CA THR A 123 -2.65 -2.90 -13.91
C THR A 123 -3.25 -2.95 -12.51
N PHE A 124 -2.65 -2.25 -11.54
CA PHE A 124 -3.15 -2.24 -10.17
C PHE A 124 -4.47 -1.48 -10.02
N TYR A 125 -4.69 -0.40 -10.77
CA TYR A 125 -5.97 0.32 -10.77
C TYR A 125 -7.13 -0.53 -11.30
N LEU A 126 -6.85 -1.41 -12.26
CA LEU A 126 -7.83 -2.32 -12.88
C LEU A 126 -8.10 -3.59 -12.06
N LEU A 127 -7.21 -3.97 -11.11
CA LEU A 127 -7.49 -5.05 -10.17
C LEU A 127 -8.80 -4.83 -9.41
N HIS A 128 -9.16 -3.57 -9.14
CA HIS A 128 -10.42 -3.21 -8.47
C HIS A 128 -11.68 -3.58 -9.26
N SER A 129 -11.55 -3.74 -10.57
CA SER A 129 -12.63 -4.17 -11.46
C SER A 129 -12.73 -5.69 -11.58
N MET A 130 -11.63 -6.39 -11.31
CA MET A 130 -11.60 -7.84 -11.15
C MET A 130 -12.08 -8.26 -9.75
N PHE A 131 -11.71 -7.50 -8.72
CA PHE A 131 -12.09 -7.70 -7.33
C PHE A 131 -13.14 -6.67 -6.87
N VAL A 132 -14.31 -6.71 -7.51
CA VAL A 132 -15.41 -5.78 -7.23
C VAL A 132 -15.78 -5.81 -5.73
N PRO A 133 -15.87 -4.64 -5.06
CA PRO A 133 -16.19 -4.61 -3.63
C PRO A 133 -17.54 -5.23 -3.31
N THR A 134 -17.57 -6.07 -2.28
CA THR A 134 -18.80 -6.72 -1.80
C THR A 134 -19.32 -6.12 -0.49
N SER A 135 -18.44 -5.42 0.23
CA SER A 135 -18.75 -4.67 1.45
C SER A 135 -19.78 -3.56 1.19
N LYS A 136 -20.54 -3.19 2.22
CA LYS A 136 -21.65 -2.24 2.15
C LYS A 136 -21.39 -0.99 3.00
N LYS A 137 -21.94 0.15 2.58
CA LYS A 137 -22.01 1.42 3.32
C LYS A 137 -23.46 1.84 3.52
N VAL A 138 -23.72 2.57 4.60
CA VAL A 138 -25.01 3.22 4.84
C VAL A 138 -24.97 4.60 4.21
N THR A 139 -25.98 4.93 3.41
CA THR A 139 -26.20 6.26 2.84
C THR A 139 -27.55 6.79 3.32
N ILE A 140 -27.70 8.11 3.33
CA ILE A 140 -28.96 8.77 3.67
C ILE A 140 -29.37 9.55 2.44
N ASP A 141 -30.61 9.34 1.96
CA ASP A 141 -31.13 10.11 0.83
C ASP A 141 -31.66 11.49 1.26
N ASP A 142 -32.04 12.32 0.30
CA ASP A 142 -32.53 13.69 0.55
C ASP A 142 -33.79 13.73 1.43
N ARG A 143 -34.47 12.58 1.62
CA ARG A 143 -35.65 12.43 2.49
C ARG A 143 -35.29 11.88 3.87
N GLY A 144 -34.00 11.76 4.19
CA GLY A 144 -33.51 11.24 5.48
C GLY A 144 -33.58 9.72 5.62
N LYS A 145 -33.94 8.97 4.57
CA LYS A 145 -34.06 7.51 4.64
C LYS A 145 -32.68 6.86 4.49
N LYS A 146 -32.39 5.95 5.44
CA LYS A 146 -31.17 5.13 5.42
C LYS A 146 -31.29 4.04 4.35
N ASN A 147 -30.31 3.99 3.46
CA ASN A 147 -30.15 2.97 2.44
C ASN A 147 -28.82 2.24 2.65
N ILE A 148 -28.76 0.96 2.29
CA ILE A 148 -27.53 0.18 2.36
C ILE A 148 -27.09 -0.11 0.92
N VAL A 149 -25.96 0.46 0.51
CA VAL A 149 -25.42 0.33 -0.84
C VAL A 149 -24.05 -0.33 -0.80
N LYS A 150 -23.69 -1.08 -1.84
CA LYS A 150 -22.33 -1.64 -1.97
C LYS A 150 -21.34 -0.52 -2.28
N PHE A 151 -20.09 -0.68 -1.86
CA PHE A 151 -19.01 0.16 -2.39
C PHE A 151 -18.84 -0.09 -3.89
N SER A 152 -18.58 0.98 -4.63
CA SER A 152 -18.30 0.92 -6.06
C SER A 152 -16.83 0.56 -6.35
N ILE A 153 -16.52 0.16 -7.58
CA ILE A 153 -15.13 0.00 -8.06
C ILE A 153 -14.34 1.30 -7.80
N LYS A 154 -14.96 2.46 -8.03
CA LYS A 154 -14.33 3.76 -7.81
C LYS A 154 -14.07 4.05 -6.33
N ASP A 155 -14.99 3.67 -5.43
CA ASP A 155 -14.76 3.73 -3.98
C ASP A 155 -13.51 2.92 -3.59
N SER A 156 -13.35 1.72 -4.19
CA SER A 156 -12.18 0.86 -3.99
C SER A 156 -10.89 1.54 -4.44
N GLN A 157 -10.87 2.01 -5.69
CA GLN A 157 -9.72 2.69 -6.30
C GLN A 157 -9.28 3.90 -5.47
N ASN A 158 -10.22 4.74 -5.03
CA ASN A 158 -9.94 5.96 -4.27
C ASN A 158 -9.36 5.71 -2.85
N THR A 159 -9.39 4.46 -2.36
CA THR A 159 -8.71 4.06 -1.11
C THR A 159 -7.37 3.38 -1.33
N PHE A 160 -7.00 3.14 -2.59
CA PHE A 160 -5.75 2.49 -2.98
C PHE A 160 -4.80 3.48 -3.65
N MET A 161 -5.30 4.19 -4.66
CA MET A 161 -4.55 5.15 -5.46
C MET A 161 -5.42 6.33 -5.89
N VAL A 162 -4.94 7.54 -5.62
CA VAL A 162 -5.61 8.82 -5.91
C VAL A 162 -4.78 9.60 -6.90
N PHE A 163 -5.44 10.31 -7.80
CA PHE A 163 -4.81 11.11 -8.85
C PHE A 163 -5.08 12.58 -8.62
N CYS A 164 -4.02 13.38 -8.58
CA CYS A 164 -4.08 14.83 -8.45
C CYS A 164 -3.37 15.44 -9.66
N SER A 165 -3.97 16.44 -10.31
CA SER A 165 -3.33 17.03 -11.50
C SER A 165 -2.15 17.94 -11.14
N THR A 166 -2.04 18.41 -9.90
CA THR A 166 -0.95 19.28 -9.44
C THR A 166 -0.56 18.95 -7.99
N VAL A 167 0.62 19.40 -7.57
CA VAL A 167 1.08 19.32 -6.18
C VAL A 167 0.15 20.11 -5.25
N THR A 168 -0.40 21.24 -5.69
CA THR A 168 -1.38 22.01 -4.91
C THR A 168 -2.62 21.18 -4.58
N MET A 169 -3.14 20.41 -5.55
CA MET A 169 -4.27 19.50 -5.31
C MET A 169 -3.92 18.35 -4.38
N VAL A 170 -2.65 17.92 -4.32
CA VAL A 170 -2.19 16.94 -3.33
C VAL A 170 -2.33 17.51 -1.92
N GLU A 171 -1.85 18.73 -1.69
CA GLU A 171 -1.93 19.39 -0.38
C GLU A 171 -3.39 19.63 0.03
N GLU A 172 -4.25 20.05 -0.91
CA GLU A 172 -5.69 20.22 -0.65
C GLU A 172 -6.35 18.88 -0.29
N TYR A 173 -6.06 17.82 -1.05
CA TYR A 173 -6.59 16.47 -0.78
C TYR A 173 -6.21 15.99 0.63
N ILE A 174 -4.94 16.18 0.99
CA ILE A 174 -4.42 15.77 2.30
C ILE A 174 -5.06 16.60 3.42
N THR A 175 -5.16 17.92 3.24
CA THR A 175 -5.78 18.83 4.21
C THR A 175 -7.25 18.46 4.45
N ASN A 176 -8.00 18.22 3.38
CA ASN A 176 -9.40 17.81 3.48
C ASN A 176 -9.54 16.45 4.19
N ARG A 177 -8.63 15.51 3.95
CA ARG A 177 -8.60 14.22 4.64
C ARG A 177 -8.28 14.34 6.12
N SER A 178 -7.30 15.17 6.50
CA SER A 178 -6.93 15.36 7.92
C SER A 178 -8.06 16.01 8.72
N GLN A 179 -8.85 16.90 8.10
CA GLN A 179 -10.00 17.53 8.75
C GLN A 179 -11.11 16.55 9.13
N LEU A 180 -11.21 15.38 8.46
CA LEU A 180 -12.20 14.35 8.80
C LEU A 180 -11.92 13.66 10.14
N LYS A 181 -10.72 13.83 10.72
CA LYS A 181 -10.29 13.20 11.99
C LYS A 181 -10.50 11.68 11.99
N LEU A 182 -10.39 11.05 10.82
CA LEU A 182 -10.44 9.60 10.65
C LEU A 182 -9.02 9.06 10.52
N PRO A 183 -8.76 7.81 10.97
CA PRO A 183 -7.48 7.16 10.72
C PRO A 183 -7.15 7.13 9.22
N ILE A 184 -5.96 7.61 8.87
CA ILE A 184 -5.50 7.65 7.48
C ILE A 184 -4.73 6.35 7.22
N GLN A 185 -5.36 5.44 6.49
CA GLN A 185 -4.68 4.23 6.01
C GLN A 185 -3.64 4.58 4.93
N PRO A 186 -2.59 3.77 4.73
CA PRO A 186 -1.65 3.95 3.65
C PRO A 186 -2.33 3.92 2.27
N PHE A 187 -2.03 4.91 1.43
CA PHE A 187 -2.45 4.92 0.03
C PHE A 187 -1.44 5.66 -0.85
N ILE A 188 -1.61 5.50 -2.16
CA ILE A 188 -0.74 6.07 -3.18
C ILE A 188 -1.38 7.34 -3.75
N ILE A 189 -0.60 8.40 -3.86
CA ILE A 189 -0.96 9.62 -4.57
C ILE A 189 -0.09 9.70 -5.82
N ILE A 190 -0.72 9.82 -6.97
CA ILE A 190 -0.06 10.06 -8.24
C ILE A 190 -0.36 11.49 -8.69
N VAL A 191 0.70 12.28 -8.88
CA VAL A 191 0.58 13.58 -9.55
C VAL A 191 0.58 13.34 -11.05
N GLY A 192 -0.50 13.71 -11.73
CA GLY A 192 -0.74 13.38 -13.14
C GLY A 192 -1.94 12.45 -13.32
N THR A 193 -1.88 11.58 -14.32
CA THR A 193 -2.95 10.64 -14.67
C THR A 193 -2.45 9.20 -14.65
N LEU A 194 -3.35 8.24 -14.82
CA LEU A 194 -2.99 6.82 -14.98
C LEU A 194 -2.01 6.57 -16.13
N LEU A 195 -2.20 7.29 -17.24
CA LEU A 195 -1.39 7.15 -18.45
C LEU A 195 -0.21 8.12 -18.50
N GLU A 196 -0.14 9.06 -17.56
CA GLU A 196 0.93 10.04 -17.44
C GLU A 196 1.26 10.32 -15.96
N PRO A 197 1.80 9.34 -15.22
CA PRO A 197 2.23 9.52 -13.84
C PRO A 197 3.53 10.34 -13.81
N ARG A 198 3.53 11.49 -13.13
CA ARG A 198 4.70 12.39 -13.02
C ARG A 198 5.39 12.30 -11.66
N GLU A 199 4.63 12.22 -10.59
CA GLU A 199 5.17 11.96 -9.24
C GLU A 199 4.35 10.88 -8.54
N ILE A 200 5.04 10.04 -7.76
CA ILE A 200 4.45 8.93 -7.02
C ILE A 200 4.80 9.10 -5.55
N ILE A 201 3.78 9.23 -4.72
CA ILE A 201 3.91 9.53 -3.30
C ILE A 201 3.11 8.50 -2.53
N VAL A 202 3.72 7.87 -1.52
CA VAL A 202 3.00 7.10 -0.50
C VAL A 202 2.67 8.04 0.64
N TYR A 203 1.40 8.08 1.04
CA TYR A 203 0.92 8.90 2.15
C TYR A 203 0.32 8.02 3.25
N PHE A 204 0.75 8.25 4.49
CA PHE A 204 0.27 7.55 5.67
C PHE A 204 0.43 8.41 6.92
N ASP A 205 -0.64 8.63 7.68
CA ASP A 205 -0.64 9.29 9.00
C ASP A 205 0.23 10.58 9.07
N SER A 206 0.15 11.42 8.04
CA SER A 206 0.92 12.67 7.83
C SER A 206 2.33 12.53 7.24
N ILE A 207 2.81 11.32 7.02
CA ILE A 207 4.10 11.03 6.39
C ILE A 207 3.93 10.95 4.87
N LYS A 208 4.85 11.58 4.12
CA LYS A 208 4.93 11.55 2.66
C LYS A 208 6.26 10.92 2.23
N PHE A 209 6.20 9.79 1.52
CA PHE A 209 7.37 9.21 0.89
C PHE A 209 7.27 9.32 -0.63
N LYS A 210 8.16 10.10 -1.24
CA LYS A 210 8.29 10.15 -2.69
C LYS A 210 9.11 8.95 -3.17
N VAL A 211 8.59 8.21 -4.13
CA VAL A 211 9.23 7.04 -4.74
C VAL A 211 9.21 7.14 -6.26
N PHE A 212 10.07 6.37 -6.93
CA PHE A 212 10.25 6.46 -8.38
C PHE A 212 9.36 5.52 -9.19
N THR A 213 8.86 4.44 -8.57
CA THR A 213 8.08 3.43 -9.27
C THR A 213 6.77 3.11 -8.56
N VAL A 214 5.74 2.76 -9.34
CA VAL A 214 4.42 2.41 -8.79
C VAL A 214 4.51 1.12 -7.99
N ILE A 215 5.28 0.12 -8.47
CA ILE A 215 5.52 -1.12 -7.74
C ILE A 215 6.18 -0.86 -6.38
N ARG A 216 7.11 0.11 -6.30
CA ARG A 216 7.70 0.51 -5.02
C ARG A 216 6.70 1.20 -4.11
N ALA A 217 5.80 2.01 -4.64
CA ALA A 217 4.74 2.63 -3.84
C ALA A 217 3.80 1.58 -3.23
N ILE A 218 3.43 0.57 -4.01
CA ILE A 218 2.59 -0.55 -3.56
C ILE A 218 3.31 -1.38 -2.51
N ASP A 219 4.59 -1.69 -2.74
CA ASP A 219 5.44 -2.40 -1.78
C ASP A 219 5.53 -1.65 -0.46
N LEU A 220 5.81 -0.35 -0.51
CA LEU A 220 5.88 0.46 0.70
C LEU A 220 4.53 0.56 1.43
N CYS A 221 3.41 0.80 0.73
CA CYS A 221 2.08 0.75 1.35
C CYS A 221 1.82 -0.60 2.04
N PHE A 222 2.09 -1.70 1.35
CA PHE A 222 1.90 -3.05 1.89
C PHE A 222 2.75 -3.28 3.13
N LYS A 223 4.04 -2.90 3.10
CA LYS A 223 4.94 -3.01 4.25
C LYS A 223 4.46 -2.18 5.44
N ILE A 224 3.95 -0.96 5.21
CA ILE A 224 3.36 -0.12 6.26
C ILE A 224 2.14 -0.80 6.89
N PHE A 225 1.24 -1.38 6.09
CA PHE A 225 0.10 -2.15 6.61
C PHE A 225 0.54 -3.29 7.53
N GLN A 226 1.53 -4.07 7.09
CA GLN A 226 1.99 -5.24 7.84
C GLN A 226 2.79 -4.85 9.10
N LEU A 227 3.73 -3.92 8.97
CA LEU A 227 4.61 -3.50 10.06
C LEU A 227 3.84 -2.90 11.23
N PHE A 228 2.88 -2.01 10.93
CA PHE A 228 2.08 -1.35 11.98
C PHE A 228 0.74 -2.06 12.26
N ASN A 229 0.56 -3.28 11.75
CA ASN A 229 -0.63 -4.12 11.96
C ASN A 229 -1.96 -3.38 11.69
N LEU A 230 -2.03 -2.69 10.55
CA LEU A 230 -3.16 -1.85 10.17
C LEU A 230 -4.22 -2.65 9.42
N GLU A 231 -5.50 -2.32 9.63
CA GLU A 231 -6.57 -2.86 8.81
C GLU A 231 -6.55 -2.28 7.40
N TYR A 232 -6.58 -3.16 6.38
CA TYR A 232 -6.79 -2.70 5.01
C TYR A 232 -8.13 -1.96 4.87
N PRO A 233 -8.20 -0.92 4.02
CA PRO A 233 -9.45 -0.21 3.76
C PRO A 233 -10.52 -1.19 3.27
N ILE A 234 -11.71 -1.14 3.88
CA ILE A 234 -12.79 -2.09 3.58
C ILE A 234 -13.21 -2.08 2.10
N GLN A 235 -13.01 -0.96 1.41
CA GLN A 235 -13.31 -0.75 0.00
C GLN A 235 -12.32 -1.48 -0.91
N SER A 236 -11.01 -1.44 -0.60
CA SER A 236 -9.92 -2.06 -1.37
C SER A 236 -9.36 -3.33 -0.74
N GLY A 237 -9.97 -3.83 0.33
CA GLY A 237 -9.47 -4.96 1.10
C GLY A 237 -9.21 -6.21 0.26
N ALA A 238 -10.06 -6.53 -0.72
CA ALA A 238 -9.85 -7.66 -1.62
C ALA A 238 -8.54 -7.53 -2.43
N VAL A 239 -8.24 -6.32 -2.93
CA VAL A 239 -7.02 -6.04 -3.70
C VAL A 239 -5.78 -6.14 -2.81
N TRP A 240 -5.82 -5.59 -1.59
CA TRP A 240 -4.71 -5.72 -0.64
C TRP A 240 -4.47 -7.16 -0.19
N HIS A 241 -5.53 -7.95 0.03
CA HIS A 241 -5.38 -9.39 0.32
C HIS A 241 -4.86 -10.17 -0.88
N PHE A 242 -5.22 -9.76 -2.11
CA PHE A 242 -4.65 -10.35 -3.31
C PHE A 242 -3.15 -10.07 -3.39
N ILE A 243 -2.72 -8.82 -3.15
CA ILE A 243 -1.30 -8.44 -3.07
C ILE A 243 -0.58 -9.28 -2.00
N GLN A 244 -1.15 -9.36 -0.79
CA GLN A 244 -0.59 -10.12 0.33
C GLN A 244 -0.32 -11.59 -0.04
N LYS A 245 -1.31 -12.27 -0.63
CA LYS A 245 -1.22 -13.70 -0.91
C LYS A 245 -0.47 -14.00 -2.20
N TYR A 246 -0.75 -13.27 -3.27
CA TYR A 246 -0.18 -13.56 -4.58
C TYR A 246 1.22 -12.98 -4.75
N LEU A 247 1.45 -11.73 -4.35
CA LEU A 247 2.77 -11.11 -4.51
C LEU A 247 3.73 -11.53 -3.40
N TYR A 248 3.29 -11.45 -2.15
CA TYR A 248 4.16 -11.67 -0.97
C TYR A 248 4.08 -13.10 -0.38
N SER A 249 3.09 -13.89 -0.76
CA SER A 249 2.84 -15.22 -0.18
C SER A 249 2.69 -15.20 1.35
N ILE A 250 2.18 -14.10 1.90
CA ILE A 250 1.95 -13.92 3.33
C ILE A 250 0.53 -14.36 3.70
N LYS A 251 0.42 -15.11 4.80
CA LYS A 251 -0.85 -15.45 5.46
C LYS A 251 -0.79 -14.97 6.90
N THR A 252 -1.86 -14.35 7.37
CA THR A 252 -1.98 -13.90 8.76
C THR A 252 -3.20 -14.50 9.42
N LYS A 253 -3.26 -14.46 10.76
CA LYS A 253 -4.46 -14.86 11.51
C LYS A 253 -5.65 -13.89 11.34
N PHE A 254 -5.42 -12.73 10.74
CA PHE A 254 -6.42 -11.68 10.52
C PHE A 254 -6.98 -11.67 9.08
N ASP A 255 -6.53 -12.61 8.24
CA ASP A 255 -6.95 -12.70 6.84
C ASP A 255 -8.47 -12.80 6.72
N LYS A 256 -9.07 -11.85 5.99
CA LYS A 256 -10.49 -11.87 5.66
C LYS A 256 -10.71 -12.69 4.38
N SER A 257 -11.88 -13.34 4.27
CA SER A 257 -12.27 -14.08 3.07
C SER A 257 -12.94 -13.15 2.06
N TYR A 258 -12.54 -13.26 0.79
CA TYR A 258 -13.14 -12.50 -0.32
C TYR A 258 -13.58 -13.46 -1.42
N PRO A 259 -14.76 -13.23 -2.03
CA PRO A 259 -15.22 -14.06 -3.14
C PRO A 259 -14.22 -14.10 -4.29
N ASN A 260 -14.03 -15.28 -4.87
CA ASN A 260 -13.19 -15.55 -6.03
C ASN A 260 -11.68 -15.26 -5.86
N LEU A 261 -11.24 -14.74 -4.71
CA LEU A 261 -9.83 -14.36 -4.51
C LEU A 261 -8.89 -15.55 -4.64
N ASN A 262 -9.16 -16.64 -3.91
CA ASN A 262 -8.33 -17.85 -3.98
C ASN A 262 -8.42 -18.52 -5.37
N GLN A 263 -9.57 -18.48 -6.03
CA GLN A 263 -9.73 -19.02 -7.38
C GLN A 263 -8.89 -18.24 -8.39
N ILE A 264 -8.91 -16.92 -8.34
CA ILE A 264 -8.10 -16.08 -9.23
C ILE A 264 -6.61 -16.29 -8.98
N ILE A 265 -6.19 -16.41 -7.72
CA ILE A 265 -4.80 -16.73 -7.37
C ILE A 265 -4.39 -18.08 -7.97
N TYR A 266 -5.23 -19.11 -7.80
CA TYR A 266 -5.00 -20.43 -8.39
C TYR A 266 -4.90 -20.36 -9.92
N ASP A 267 -5.81 -19.65 -10.59
CA ASP A 267 -5.79 -19.49 -12.05
C ASP A 267 -4.47 -18.82 -12.52
N LEU A 268 -3.98 -17.81 -11.80
CA LEU A 268 -2.73 -17.10 -12.14
C LEU A 268 -1.48 -17.96 -11.89
N GLU A 269 -1.46 -18.72 -10.81
CA GLU A 269 -0.34 -19.63 -10.51
C GLU A 269 -0.23 -20.73 -11.57
N ASN A 270 -1.35 -21.20 -12.10
CA ASN A 270 -1.43 -22.29 -13.08
C ASN A 270 -1.57 -21.82 -14.54
N SER A 271 -1.60 -20.51 -14.80
CA SER A 271 -1.55 -20.00 -16.18
C SER A 271 -0.16 -20.23 -16.76
N VAL A 272 -0.10 -20.93 -17.89
CA VAL A 272 1.13 -21.18 -18.68
C VAL A 272 1.61 -19.86 -19.29
#